data_AF-A0A379AL94-F1
#
_entry.id   AF-A0A379AL94-F1
#
_cell.length_a   1.000
_cell.length_b   1.000
_cell.length_c   1.000
_cell.angle_alpha   90.00
_cell.angle_beta   90.00
_cell.angle_gamma   90.00
#
_symmetry.space_group_name_H-M   'P 1'
#
loop_
_entity.id
_entity.type
_entity.pdbx_description
1 polymer ?
#
loop_
_entity_poly.entity_id
_entity_poly.type
_entity_poly.pdbx_seq_one_letter_code
_entity_poly.pdbx_strand_id
1 'polypeptide(L)' 'MPLLQFDVIQGRSESELRTLLDAAHRAVLTAFKVPERDRYQIVQEKQALSDGVPGYRTGIQPER' A
#
# COMPACT_ATOMS: atom_id res chain seq x y z
N MET A 1 3.32 -15.38 13.49
CA MET A 1 2.03 -14.82 13.04
C MET A 1 2.18 -13.32 12.78
N PRO A 2 2.93 -12.92 11.73
CA PRO A 2 3.01 -11.52 11.30
C PRO A 2 1.73 -11.14 10.54
N LEU A 3 1.10 -10.02 10.93
CA LEU A 3 -0.05 -9.45 10.22
C LEU A 3 0.46 -8.41 9.21
N LEU A 4 0.09 -8.57 7.94
CA LEU A 4 0.41 -7.62 6.88
C LEU A 4 -0.86 -6.90 6.42
N GLN A 5 -0.82 -5.57 6.43
CA GLN A 5 -1.86 -4.71 5.86
C GLN A 5 -1.32 -3.98 4.63
N PHE A 6 -2.05 -4.07 3.52
CA PHE A 6 -1.74 -3.39 2.27
C PHE A 6 -2.87 -2.42 1.95
N ASP A 7 -2.56 -1.13 1.94
CA ASP A 7 -3.41 -0.10 1.35
C ASP A 7 -2.95 0.15 -0.09
N VAL A 8 -3.80 -0.18 -1.06
CA VAL A 8 -3.50 -0.07 -2.48
C VAL A 8 -4.44 0.92 -3.12
N ILE A 9 -3.93 1.74 -4.04
CA ILE A 9 -4.77 2.65 -4.82
C ILE A 9 -5.61 1.84 -5.83
N GLN A 10 -6.90 2.14 -5.90
CA GLN A 10 -7.84 1.52 -6.85
C GLN A 10 -7.36 1.67 -8.31
N GLY A 11 -7.68 0.68 -9.14
CA GLY A 11 -7.32 0.64 -10.56
C GLY A 11 -6.24 -0.38 -10.93
N ARG A 12 -5.76 -1.17 -9.97
CA ARG A 12 -4.91 -2.35 -10.23
C ARG A 12 -5.77 -3.54 -10.67
N SER A 13 -5.21 -4.37 -11.55
CA SER A 13 -5.83 -5.64 -11.91
C SER A 13 -5.66 -6.69 -10.79
N GLU A 14 -6.56 -7.68 -10.72
CA GLU A 14 -6.45 -8.78 -9.75
C GLU A 14 -5.12 -9.55 -9.88
N SER A 15 -4.59 -9.70 -11.10
CA SER A 15 -3.32 -10.40 -11.35
C SER A 15 -2.11 -9.63 -10.80
N GLU A 16 -2.12 -8.30 -10.90
CA GLU A 16 -1.10 -7.45 -10.28
C GLU A 16 -1.16 -7.52 -8.75
N LEU A 17 -2.36 -7.44 -8.18
CA LEU A 17 -2.56 -7.55 -6.73
C LEU A 17 -2.09 -8.90 -6.23
N ARG A 18 -2.43 -9.99 -6.93
CA ARG A 18 -1.98 -11.34 -6.58
C ARG A 18 -0.46 -11.44 -6.59
N THR A 19 0.17 -10.90 -7.63
CA THR A 19 1.64 -10.88 -7.77
C THR A 19 2.30 -10.13 -6.62
N LEU A 20 1.75 -8.96 -6.24
CA LEU A 20 2.25 -8.15 -5.13
C LEU A 20 2.16 -8.90 -3.79
N LEU A 21 1.02 -9.52 -3.51
CA LEU A 21 0.80 -10.24 -2.25
C LEU A 21 1.68 -11.49 -2.14
N ASP A 22 1.87 -12.20 -3.25
CA ASP A 22 2.71 -13.41 -3.29
C ASP A 22 4.20 -13.06 -3.20
N ALA A 23 4.63 -11.91 -3.74
CA ALA A 23 5.99 -11.39 -3.54
C ALA A 23 6.23 -10.98 -2.08
N ALA A 24 5.29 -10.26 -1.46
CA ALA A 24 5.40 -9.85 -0.08
C ALA A 24 5.39 -11.04 0.91
N HIS A 25 4.57 -12.06 0.64
CA HIS A 25 4.58 -13.30 1.42
C HIS A 25 5.96 -13.98 1.40
N ARG A 26 6.56 -14.13 0.22
CA ARG A 26 7.92 -14.70 0.07
C ARG A 26 8.99 -13.90 0.81
N ALA A 27 8.90 -12.57 0.79
CA ALA A 27 9.81 -11.72 1.54
C ALA A 27 9.71 -11.96 3.05
N VAL A 28 8.50 -12.11 3.58
CA VAL A 28 8.27 -12.39 5.01
C VAL A 28 8.76 -13.78 5.40
N LEU A 29 8.52 -14.80 4.57
CA LEU A 29 9.07 -16.15 4.79
C LEU A 29 10.60 -16.12 4.89
N THR A 30 11.25 -15.37 4.00
CA THR A 30 12.70 -15.27 3.96
C THR A 30 13.25 -14.50 5.18
N ALA A 31 12.64 -13.37 5.52
CA ALA A 31 13.13 -12.49 6.59
C ALA A 31 12.86 -13.04 8.00
N PHE A 32 11.67 -13.57 8.22
CA PHE A 32 11.21 -13.97 9.56
C PHE A 32 11.22 -15.48 9.79
N LYS A 33 11.54 -16.29 8.76
CA LYS A 33 11.55 -17.76 8.81
C LYS A 33 10.27 -18.36 9.38
N VAL A 34 9.14 -17.71 9.11
CA VAL A 34 7.81 -18.17 9.54
C VAL A 34 7.34 -19.32 8.66
N PRO A 35 6.45 -20.21 9.16
CA PRO A 35 5.88 -21.29 8.34
C PRO A 35 5.11 -20.74 7.14
N GLU A 36 5.16 -21.42 6.00
CA GLU A 36 4.49 -21.00 4.76
C GLU A 36 2.97 -20.78 4.89
N ARG A 37 2.36 -21.48 5.86
CA ARG A 37 0.93 -21.42 6.16
C ARG A 37 0.52 -20.18 6.96
N ASP A 38 1.50 -19.44 7.49
CA ASP A 38 1.28 -18.23 8.29
C ASP A 38 1.07 -17.02 7.37
N ARG A 39 -0.03 -17.04 6.60
CA ARG A 39 -0.40 -15.98 5.64
C ARG A 39 -1.62 -15.21 6.15
N TYR A 40 -1.36 -14.13 6.88
CA TYR A 40 -2.37 -13.17 7.32
C TYR A 40 -2.16 -11.84 6.62
N GLN A 41 -2.85 -11.66 5.49
CA GLN A 41 -2.76 -10.47 4.64
C GLN A 41 -4.14 -9.83 4.51
N ILE A 42 -4.25 -8.55 4.83
CA ILE A 42 -5.45 -7.74 4.62
C ILE A 42 -5.11 -6.75 3.51
N VAL A 43 -5.95 -6.70 2.48
CA VAL A 43 -5.82 -5.74 1.38
C VAL A 43 -7.01 -4.81 1.41
N GLN A 44 -6.73 -3.51 1.38
CA GLN A 44 -7.73 -2.47 1.28
C GLN A 44 -7.45 -1.63 0.05
N GLU A 45 -8.43 -1.57 -0.85
CA GLU A 45 -8.35 -0.70 -2.01
C GLU A 45 -8.93 0.67 -1.67
N LYS A 46 -8.09 1.70 -1.72
CA LYS A 46 -8.46 3.09 -1.48
C LYS A 46 -8.59 3.81 -2.80
N GLN A 47 -9.64 4.61 -2.95
CA GLN A 47 -9.75 5.49 -4.09
C GLN A 47 -8.59 6.49 -4.05
N ALA A 48 -7.89 6.65 -5.18
CA ALA A 48 -6.94 7.75 -5.30
C ALA A 48 -7.71 9.05 -5.00
N LEU A 49 -7.09 10.00 -4.31
CA LEU A 49 -7.56 11.38 -4.42
C LEU A 49 -7.33 11.83 -5.87
N SER A 50 -8.23 11.47 -6.77
CA SER A 50 -8.37 12.10 -8.07
C SER A 50 -9.27 13.31 -7.88
N ASP A 51 -8.66 14.39 -7.44
CA ASP A 51 -8.94 15.73 -7.94
C ASP A 51 -7.91 16.65 -7.28
N GLY A 52 -7.27 17.48 -8.10
CA GLY A 52 -6.03 18.18 -7.81
C GLY A 52 -5.93 18.69 -6.38
N VAL A 53 -4.72 18.54 -5.82
CA VAL A 53 -4.28 19.22 -4.59
C VAL A 53 -5.05 20.54 -4.43
N PRO A 54 -6.00 20.66 -3.48
CA PRO A 54 -6.51 21.96 -3.10
C PRO A 54 -5.29 22.67 -2.54
N GLY A 55 -4.83 23.68 -3.28
CA GLY A 55 -3.48 24.20 -3.16
C GLY A 55 -3.03 24.37 -1.72
N TYR A 56 -1.91 23.75 -1.39
CA TYR A 56 -0.92 24.49 -0.60
C TYR A 56 -0.44 25.62 -1.50
N ARG A 57 -1.25 26.68 -1.57
CA ARG A 57 -0.76 28.02 -1.83
C ARG A 57 0.12 28.31 -0.62
N THR A 58 1.38 27.88 -0.66
CA THR A 58 2.43 28.51 0.12
C THR A 58 2.52 29.93 -0.43
N GLY A 59 1.55 30.75 -0.02
CA GLY A 59 1.69 32.18 0.02
C GLY A 59 2.73 32.42 1.10
N ILE A 60 3.99 32.40 0.69
CA ILE A 60 4.90 33.37 1.24
C ILE A 60 4.22 34.70 0.91
N GLN A 61 3.62 35.32 1.92
CA GLN A 61 3.32 36.73 1.88
C GLN A 61 4.61 37.40 2.35
N PRO A 62 5.48 37.88 1.45
CA PRO A 62 6.40 38.90 1.84
C PRO A 62 5.62 40.23 1.87
N GLU A 63 5.81 40.95 2.97
CA GLU A 63 5.76 42.42 3.12
C GLU A 63 4.37 43.06 3.27
N ARG A 64 3.99 43.35 4.52
CA ARG A 64 4.15 44.69 5.15
C ARG A 64 4.09 44.60 6.68
#